data_AF-A0A3A4Z2H9-F1
#
_entry.id   AF-A0A3A4Z2H9-F1
#
_cell.length_a   1.000
_cell.length_b   1.000
_cell.length_c   1.000
_cell.angle_alpha   90.00
_cell.angle_beta   90.00
_cell.angle_gamma   90.00
#
_symmetry.space_group_name_H-M   'P 1'
#
loop_
_entity.id
_entity.type
_entity.pdbx_description
1 polymer ?
#
loop_
_entity_poly.entity_id
_entity_poly.type
_entity_poly.pdbx_seq_one_letter_code
_entity_poly.pdbx_strand_id
1 'polypeptide(L)'
;MKPFQKKNFPKKFIKFSRMKESKKEKGFSFWKVLIIGVLLRLVLMPVTLHPDILGHSFSAYFFAYEGKINLYDTLAELPQTHPLVKNFGVSDIFIYPPLTYFTLGLFRVIVKPFSDPNFVPFLMENLSQIHYRNDLFLNLFLFKFPYLFFDVGLAFLLAGLFDDLKKKNLAFALWIFNPVTIYATFMIGQLDLLPAFFSVLGIYLFKKEKFSWAAFSVGVAASFKMYPLFLLFPLAFLSNIKFSEKIKNLVFGVAPFIFFIAPFVNSPAFRAQVFSPKSQKMLFMGWPLSGAEVIYPFILGLSILCFSAYYSKKKSDLPVYFASALLLTFSVTHFHPQWFLWVTPFLIWELVENNFKNWFLTFTIFISWLVLTLMFEPSLSYGLFNPLWPDLDKAAGLSDLLGRYTNVFQFKSLVRSLFAGASLFYVVKLLWGGLKTNADN
;
A
#
# COMPACT_ATOMS: atom_id res chain seq x y z
N MET A 1 13.69 64.13 20.27
CA MET A 1 12.66 63.28 19.63
C MET A 1 12.62 63.57 18.14
N LYS A 2 13.13 62.66 17.31
CA LYS A 2 12.84 62.59 15.87
C LYS A 2 12.64 61.11 15.49
N PRO A 3 11.64 60.76 14.66
CA PRO A 3 11.13 59.39 14.55
C PRO A 3 11.63 58.63 13.31
N PHE A 4 11.71 57.31 13.46
CA PHE A 4 11.53 56.20 12.50
C PHE A 4 11.94 56.40 11.02
N GLN A 5 13.04 55.73 10.64
CA GLN A 5 13.33 55.35 9.25
C GLN A 5 12.60 54.05 8.88
N LYS A 6 11.72 54.10 7.87
CA LYS A 6 11.16 52.91 7.19
C LYS A 6 12.19 52.34 6.22
N LYS A 7 12.53 51.05 6.40
CA LYS A 7 13.32 50.25 5.45
C LYS A 7 12.51 49.98 4.17
N ASN A 8 13.10 50.28 3.02
CA ASN A 8 12.60 49.94 1.69
C ASN A 8 12.82 48.44 1.39
N PHE A 9 11.75 47.73 1.03
CA PHE A 9 11.82 46.41 0.38
C PHE A 9 11.74 46.59 -1.15
N PRO A 10 12.59 45.94 -1.96
CA PRO A 10 12.48 46.02 -3.41
C PRO A 10 11.35 45.11 -3.91
N LYS A 11 10.34 45.72 -4.55
CA LYS A 11 9.35 45.03 -5.38
C LYS A 11 10.05 44.47 -6.63
N LYS A 12 10.37 43.17 -6.66
CA LYS A 12 10.64 42.45 -7.93
C LYS A 12 9.35 41.78 -8.40
N PHE A 13 8.64 42.46 -9.28
CA PHE A 13 7.61 41.86 -10.14
C PHE A 13 8.28 40.80 -11.04
N ILE A 14 7.89 39.55 -10.89
CA ILE A 14 8.26 38.47 -11.81
C ILE A 14 7.41 38.65 -13.07
N LYS A 15 8.05 39.13 -14.13
CA LYS A 15 7.49 39.19 -15.48
C LYS A 15 7.38 37.75 -16.00
N PHE A 16 6.15 37.24 -16.14
CA PHE A 16 5.88 36.02 -16.91
C PHE A 16 6.19 36.30 -18.39
N SER A 17 7.44 36.09 -18.80
CA SER A 17 7.82 36.12 -20.21
C SER A 17 7.43 34.79 -20.85
N ARG A 18 6.48 34.87 -21.78
CA ARG A 18 6.13 33.90 -22.84
C ARG A 18 7.22 32.84 -23.06
N MET A 19 6.94 31.61 -22.64
CA MET A 19 7.61 30.43 -23.19
C MET A 19 7.28 30.37 -24.68
N LYS A 20 8.30 30.51 -25.51
CA LYS A 20 8.27 30.13 -26.93
C LYS A 20 7.73 28.71 -27.02
N GLU A 21 6.67 28.53 -27.80
CA GLU A 21 6.14 27.23 -28.20
C GLU A 21 7.27 26.38 -28.78
N SER A 22 7.77 25.42 -27.99
CA SER A 22 8.52 24.30 -28.51
C SER A 22 7.53 23.32 -29.12
N LYS A 23 7.92 22.77 -30.28
CA LYS A 23 7.15 21.86 -31.14
C LYS A 23 6.22 20.93 -30.33
N LYS A 24 4.92 20.96 -30.65
CA LYS A 24 3.90 20.00 -30.21
C LYS A 24 4.32 18.58 -30.58
N GLU A 25 5.13 17.94 -29.75
CA GLU A 25 5.09 16.48 -29.66
C GLU A 25 3.67 16.11 -29.23
N LYS A 26 2.98 15.31 -30.05
CA LYS A 26 1.66 14.74 -29.74
C LYS A 26 1.83 13.74 -28.58
N GLY A 27 2.04 14.25 -27.37
CA GLY A 27 1.98 13.47 -26.15
C GLY A 27 0.58 12.91 -25.92
N PHE A 28 0.50 11.78 -25.23
CA PHE A 28 -0.77 11.18 -24.82
C PHE A 28 -1.65 12.20 -24.10
N SER A 29 -2.94 12.25 -24.43
CA SER A 29 -3.86 13.17 -23.73
C SER A 29 -4.07 12.64 -22.31
N PHE A 30 -3.59 13.41 -21.33
CA PHE A 30 -3.73 13.12 -19.90
C PHE A 30 -5.15 12.71 -19.51
N TRP A 31 -6.16 13.45 -20.02
CA TRP A 31 -7.57 13.17 -19.79
C TRP A 31 -8.02 11.84 -20.38
N LYS A 32 -7.53 11.45 -21.57
CA LYS A 32 -7.85 10.14 -22.15
C LYS A 32 -7.31 9.00 -21.29
N VAL A 33 -6.08 9.12 -20.77
CA VAL A 33 -5.51 8.11 -19.86
C VAL A 33 -6.37 7.97 -18.61
N LEU A 34 -6.70 9.10 -17.97
CA LEU A 34 -7.53 9.10 -16.78
C LEU A 34 -8.91 8.48 -17.04
N ILE A 35 -9.61 8.92 -18.09
CA ILE A 35 -10.95 8.42 -18.41
C ILE A 35 -10.92 6.91 -18.67
N ILE A 36 -10.01 6.41 -19.52
CA ILE A 36 -9.94 4.99 -19.85
C ILE A 36 -9.59 4.17 -18.60
N GLY A 37 -8.61 4.61 -17.81
CA GLY A 37 -8.23 3.89 -16.60
C GLY A 37 -9.28 3.90 -15.50
N VAL A 38 -10.05 4.99 -15.37
CA VAL A 38 -11.21 5.06 -14.47
C VAL A 38 -12.32 4.14 -14.95
N LEU A 39 -12.67 4.17 -16.25
CA LEU A 39 -13.68 3.27 -16.83
C LEU A 39 -13.32 1.80 -16.60
N LEU A 40 -12.05 1.42 -16.78
CA LEU A 40 -11.58 0.07 -16.49
C LEU A 40 -11.88 -0.35 -15.04
N ARG A 41 -11.65 0.54 -14.07
CA ARG A 41 -11.97 0.27 -12.65
C ARG A 41 -13.46 0.21 -12.40
N LEU A 42 -14.24 1.14 -12.97
CA LEU A 42 -15.69 1.17 -12.84
C LEU A 42 -16.33 -0.13 -13.36
N VAL A 43 -15.78 -0.72 -14.42
CA VAL A 43 -16.22 -2.01 -14.96
C VAL A 43 -15.84 -3.18 -14.05
N LEU A 44 -14.61 -3.20 -13.51
CA LEU A 44 -14.12 -4.33 -12.70
C LEU A 44 -14.68 -4.35 -11.27
N MET A 45 -14.91 -3.19 -10.66
CA MET A 45 -15.39 -3.09 -9.28
C MET A 45 -16.65 -3.93 -8.97
N PRO A 46 -17.74 -3.87 -9.76
CA PRO A 46 -18.96 -4.61 -9.46
C PRO A 46 -18.85 -6.11 -9.73
N VAL A 47 -18.00 -6.53 -10.67
CA VAL A 47 -18.00 -7.91 -11.20
C VAL A 47 -16.97 -8.83 -10.57
N THR A 48 -16.21 -8.33 -9.58
CA THR A 48 -15.22 -9.15 -8.87
C THR A 48 -15.43 -9.15 -7.36
N LEU A 49 -15.16 -10.29 -6.73
CA LEU A 49 -15.32 -10.49 -5.30
C LEU A 49 -14.17 -11.32 -4.73
N HIS A 50 -13.59 -10.85 -3.64
CA HIS A 50 -12.69 -11.63 -2.79
C HIS A 50 -13.23 -11.67 -1.36
N PRO A 51 -13.15 -12.79 -0.62
CA PRO A 51 -13.67 -12.90 0.75
C PRO A 51 -13.20 -11.80 1.72
N ASP A 52 -11.94 -11.34 1.63
CA ASP A 52 -11.43 -10.25 2.48
C ASP A 52 -12.27 -8.96 2.44
N ILE A 53 -12.89 -8.62 1.29
CA ILE A 53 -13.74 -7.43 1.22
C ILE A 53 -14.98 -7.55 2.11
N LEU A 54 -15.42 -8.79 2.39
CA LEU A 54 -16.55 -9.07 3.26
C LEU A 54 -16.18 -8.77 4.71
N GLY A 55 -14.98 -9.17 5.16
CA GLY A 55 -14.44 -8.80 6.47
C GLY A 55 -14.37 -7.28 6.68
N HIS A 56 -13.91 -6.55 5.65
CA HIS A 56 -13.95 -5.09 5.65
C HIS A 56 -15.40 -4.57 5.75
N SER A 57 -16.33 -5.18 5.01
CA SER A 57 -17.75 -4.78 5.02
C SER A 57 -18.41 -4.98 6.39
N PHE A 58 -18.06 -6.03 7.13
CA PHE A 58 -18.55 -6.29 8.49
C PHE A 58 -18.09 -5.20 9.46
N SER A 59 -16.79 -4.88 9.45
CA SER A 59 -16.24 -3.80 10.29
C SER A 59 -16.90 -2.45 9.99
N ALA A 60 -17.10 -2.15 8.71
CA ALA A 60 -17.73 -0.92 8.26
C ALA A 60 -19.21 -0.84 8.63
N TYR A 61 -19.92 -1.99 8.68
CA TYR A 61 -21.31 -2.06 9.07
C TYR A 61 -21.49 -1.72 10.56
N PHE A 62 -20.73 -2.36 11.45
CA PHE A 62 -20.77 -2.07 12.89
C PHE A 62 -20.52 -0.58 13.17
N PHE A 63 -19.59 0.04 12.44
CA PHE A 63 -19.34 1.48 12.56
C PHE A 63 -20.52 2.32 12.04
N ALA A 64 -20.97 2.11 10.81
CA ALA A 64 -21.86 3.03 10.10
C ALA A 64 -23.36 2.82 10.38
N TYR A 65 -23.76 1.62 10.82
CA TYR A 65 -25.15 1.28 11.12
C TYR A 65 -25.41 1.12 12.61
N GLU A 66 -24.44 0.59 13.37
CA GLU A 66 -24.61 0.36 14.82
C GLU A 66 -23.87 1.37 15.70
N GLY A 67 -23.04 2.26 15.14
CA GLY A 67 -22.29 3.26 15.89
C GLY A 67 -21.17 2.69 16.76
N LYS A 68 -20.71 1.46 16.49
CA LYS A 68 -19.65 0.80 17.24
C LYS A 68 -18.28 1.29 16.78
N ILE A 69 -17.55 1.93 17.69
CA ILE A 69 -16.20 2.47 17.41
C ILE A 69 -15.11 1.47 17.82
N ASN A 70 -15.30 0.76 18.94
CA ASN A 70 -14.37 -0.27 19.39
C ASN A 70 -14.72 -1.63 18.80
N LEU A 71 -14.34 -1.84 17.54
CA LEU A 71 -14.68 -3.04 16.79
C LEU A 71 -14.02 -4.31 17.34
N TYR A 72 -12.85 -4.18 17.97
CA TYR A 72 -12.12 -5.32 18.53
C TYR A 72 -12.89 -5.96 19.69
N ASP A 73 -13.30 -5.14 20.66
CA ASP A 73 -14.13 -5.61 21.78
C ASP A 73 -15.54 -5.96 21.30
N THR A 74 -16.10 -5.19 20.36
CA THR A 74 -17.40 -5.52 19.75
C THR A 74 -17.40 -6.95 19.22
N LEU A 75 -16.40 -7.35 18.44
CA LEU A 75 -16.31 -8.73 17.92
C LEU A 75 -16.14 -9.76 19.04
N ALA A 76 -15.35 -9.46 20.06
CA ALA A 76 -15.08 -10.37 21.18
C ALA A 76 -16.30 -10.56 22.09
N GLU A 77 -17.18 -9.56 22.20
CA GLU A 77 -18.38 -9.57 23.03
C GLU A 77 -19.61 -10.18 22.33
N LEU A 78 -19.54 -10.40 21.00
CA LEU A 78 -20.65 -11.03 20.28
C LEU A 78 -20.92 -12.45 20.82
N PRO A 79 -22.20 -12.83 20.99
CA PRO A 79 -22.56 -14.20 21.36
C PRO A 79 -22.01 -15.22 20.36
N GLN A 80 -21.68 -16.43 20.82
CA GLN A 80 -21.25 -17.53 19.94
C GLN A 80 -22.34 -17.92 18.91
N THR A 81 -23.60 -17.60 19.20
CA THR A 81 -24.73 -17.78 18.28
C THR A 81 -24.86 -16.69 17.23
N HIS A 82 -24.13 -15.58 17.36
CA HIS A 82 -24.17 -14.49 16.38
C HIS A 82 -23.67 -14.99 15.01
N PRO A 83 -24.37 -14.69 13.89
CA PRO A 83 -24.03 -15.25 12.58
C PRO A 83 -22.57 -15.02 12.16
N LEU A 84 -22.04 -13.82 12.39
CA LEU A 84 -20.63 -13.50 12.14
C LEU A 84 -19.68 -14.45 12.90
N VAL A 85 -19.91 -14.65 14.19
CA VAL A 85 -19.05 -15.48 15.05
C VAL A 85 -19.15 -16.94 14.65
N LYS A 86 -20.38 -17.42 14.42
CA LYS A 86 -20.65 -18.80 13.99
C LYS A 86 -19.96 -19.14 12.67
N ASN A 87 -20.00 -18.23 11.70
CA ASN A 87 -19.56 -18.50 10.33
C ASN A 87 -18.09 -18.12 10.07
N PHE A 88 -17.54 -17.14 10.80
CA PHE A 88 -16.19 -16.60 10.57
C PHE A 88 -15.27 -16.66 11.79
N GLY A 89 -15.81 -16.96 12.98
CA GLY A 89 -15.08 -16.91 14.24
C GLY A 89 -14.88 -15.50 14.79
N VAL A 90 -14.12 -15.40 15.88
CA VAL A 90 -13.74 -14.14 16.53
C VAL A 90 -12.25 -13.78 16.35
N SER A 91 -11.46 -14.74 15.87
CA SER A 91 -10.05 -14.52 15.56
C SER A 91 -9.89 -14.06 14.12
N ASP A 92 -8.90 -13.21 13.88
CA ASP A 92 -8.38 -12.91 12.53
C ASP A 92 -9.24 -12.08 11.56
N ILE A 93 -10.36 -11.50 12.00
CA ILE A 93 -11.19 -10.64 11.14
C ILE A 93 -10.73 -9.18 11.22
N PHE A 94 -10.50 -8.65 12.42
CA PHE A 94 -10.16 -7.25 12.63
C PHE A 94 -8.68 -7.05 13.02
N ILE A 95 -7.77 -7.38 12.09
CA ILE A 95 -6.30 -7.39 12.29
C ILE A 95 -5.56 -6.05 12.02
N TYR A 96 -6.19 -5.07 11.39
CA TYR A 96 -5.58 -3.77 11.07
C TYR A 96 -5.64 -2.79 12.26
N PRO A 97 -4.80 -1.75 12.30
CA PRO A 97 -4.93 -0.70 13.31
C PRO A 97 -6.19 0.17 13.11
N PRO A 98 -6.62 0.95 14.14
CA PRO A 98 -7.96 1.52 14.20
C PRO A 98 -8.33 2.50 13.08
N LEU A 99 -7.36 3.27 12.54
CA LEU A 99 -7.65 4.22 11.45
C LEU A 99 -8.19 3.51 10.20
N THR A 100 -7.80 2.26 9.95
CA THR A 100 -8.38 1.45 8.88
C THR A 100 -9.89 1.34 9.05
N TYR A 101 -10.37 0.93 10.21
CA TYR A 101 -11.80 0.73 10.42
C TYR A 101 -12.59 2.03 10.49
N PHE A 102 -12.00 3.09 11.05
CA PHE A 102 -12.62 4.41 11.01
C PHE A 102 -12.80 4.89 9.57
N THR A 103 -11.81 4.64 8.71
CA THR A 103 -11.89 5.02 7.30
C THR A 103 -12.90 4.17 6.55
N LEU A 104 -12.91 2.85 6.73
CA LEU A 104 -13.89 1.95 6.13
C LEU A 104 -15.33 2.27 6.60
N GLY A 105 -15.50 2.57 7.88
CA GLY A 105 -16.75 3.03 8.46
C GLY A 105 -17.22 4.35 7.86
N LEU A 106 -16.32 5.35 7.74
CA LEU A 106 -16.64 6.62 7.10
C LEU A 106 -16.99 6.45 5.62
N PHE A 107 -16.25 5.64 4.89
CA PHE A 107 -16.57 5.27 3.51
C PHE A 107 -17.98 4.68 3.43
N ARG A 108 -18.34 3.79 4.36
CA ARG A 108 -19.68 3.23 4.44
C ARG A 108 -20.73 4.30 4.74
N VAL A 109 -20.49 5.24 5.65
CA VAL A 109 -21.43 6.34 5.92
C VAL A 109 -21.70 7.15 4.64
N ILE A 110 -20.69 7.42 3.82
CA ILE A 110 -20.82 8.18 2.57
C ILE A 110 -21.69 7.43 1.55
N VAL A 111 -21.51 6.12 1.41
CA VAL A 111 -22.25 5.32 0.41
C VAL A 111 -23.56 4.71 0.94
N LYS A 112 -23.79 4.76 2.25
CA LYS A 112 -24.98 4.22 2.93
C LYS A 112 -26.31 4.62 2.29
N PRO A 113 -26.53 5.88 1.84
CA PRO A 113 -27.78 6.26 1.16
C PRO A 113 -28.08 5.46 -0.12
N PHE A 114 -27.09 4.78 -0.69
CA PHE A 114 -27.21 4.02 -1.92
C PHE A 114 -27.14 2.49 -1.71
N SER A 115 -27.01 2.02 -0.46
CA SER A 115 -26.88 0.59 -0.13
C SER A 115 -28.05 0.10 0.71
N ASP A 116 -28.52 -1.13 0.46
CA ASP A 116 -29.51 -1.79 1.32
C ASP A 116 -28.90 -2.05 2.72
N PRO A 117 -29.50 -1.53 3.82
CA PRO A 117 -29.03 -1.79 5.18
C PRO A 117 -29.01 -3.28 5.54
N ASN A 118 -29.85 -4.10 4.90
CA ASN A 118 -29.95 -5.53 5.18
C ASN A 118 -28.91 -6.38 4.42
N PHE A 119 -28.14 -5.78 3.50
CA PHE A 119 -27.16 -6.54 2.72
C PHE A 119 -26.11 -7.20 3.62
N VAL A 120 -25.51 -6.45 4.55
CA VAL A 120 -24.45 -6.99 5.42
C VAL A 120 -24.98 -7.99 6.46
N PRO A 121 -26.11 -7.74 7.15
CA PRO A 121 -26.76 -8.76 7.98
C PRO A 121 -27.04 -10.05 7.20
N PHE A 122 -27.58 -9.94 5.97
CA PHE A 122 -27.80 -11.09 5.11
C PHE A 122 -26.49 -11.84 4.81
N LEU A 123 -25.38 -11.14 4.51
CA LEU A 123 -24.08 -11.77 4.27
C LEU A 123 -23.55 -12.55 5.47
N MET A 124 -23.74 -12.01 6.69
CA MET A 124 -23.30 -12.67 7.91
C MET A 124 -24.04 -13.99 8.14
N GLU A 125 -25.31 -14.07 7.74
CA GLU A 125 -26.16 -15.26 7.90
C GLU A 125 -26.09 -16.26 6.73
N ASN A 126 -26.04 -15.75 5.50
CA ASN A 126 -26.34 -16.50 4.27
C ASN A 126 -25.22 -16.36 3.23
N LEU A 127 -23.96 -16.45 3.65
CA LEU A 127 -22.79 -16.25 2.77
C LEU A 127 -22.85 -17.08 1.48
N SER A 128 -23.26 -18.35 1.56
CA SER A 128 -23.38 -19.26 0.41
C SER A 128 -24.43 -18.83 -0.61
N GLN A 129 -25.32 -17.91 -0.24
CA GLN A 129 -26.41 -17.41 -1.08
C GLN A 129 -26.13 -16.00 -1.62
N ILE A 130 -24.92 -15.47 -1.45
CA ILE A 130 -24.55 -14.12 -1.90
C ILE A 130 -24.88 -13.87 -3.38
N HIS A 131 -24.71 -14.88 -4.23
CA HIS A 131 -24.97 -14.79 -5.67
C HIS A 131 -26.45 -14.62 -6.04
N TYR A 132 -27.38 -14.91 -5.13
CA TYR A 132 -28.82 -14.73 -5.35
C TYR A 132 -29.33 -13.34 -4.98
N ARG A 133 -28.45 -12.46 -4.45
CA ARG A 133 -28.81 -11.07 -4.13
C ARG A 133 -28.74 -10.19 -5.37
N ASN A 134 -29.89 -9.61 -5.74
CA ASN A 134 -30.01 -8.70 -6.89
C ASN A 134 -29.13 -7.44 -6.78
N ASP A 135 -28.79 -7.03 -5.56
CA ASP A 135 -27.98 -5.84 -5.27
C ASP A 135 -26.49 -6.14 -5.03
N LEU A 136 -26.02 -7.36 -5.29
CA LEU A 136 -24.61 -7.76 -5.11
C LEU A 136 -23.65 -6.83 -5.87
N PHE A 137 -23.86 -6.67 -7.18
CA PHE A 137 -22.99 -5.85 -8.04
C PHE A 137 -22.91 -4.40 -7.58
N LEU A 138 -24.04 -3.82 -7.15
CA LEU A 138 -24.09 -2.47 -6.61
C LEU A 138 -23.30 -2.37 -5.31
N ASN A 139 -23.47 -3.32 -4.38
CA ASN A 139 -22.72 -3.31 -3.13
C ASN A 139 -21.21 -3.45 -3.37
N LEU A 140 -20.78 -4.37 -4.24
CA LEU A 140 -19.37 -4.53 -4.59
C LEU A 140 -18.77 -3.25 -5.19
N PHE A 141 -19.53 -2.57 -6.05
CA PHE A 141 -19.16 -1.26 -6.56
C PHE A 141 -18.99 -0.24 -5.42
N LEU A 142 -19.99 -0.10 -4.55
CA LEU A 142 -19.99 0.90 -3.46
C LEU A 142 -18.88 0.65 -2.44
N PHE A 143 -18.49 -0.61 -2.18
CA PHE A 143 -17.44 -0.93 -1.21
C PHE A 143 -16.06 -0.49 -1.72
N LYS A 144 -15.89 -0.44 -3.04
CA LYS A 144 -14.60 -0.14 -3.68
C LYS A 144 -14.52 1.30 -4.19
N PHE A 145 -15.67 1.92 -4.48
CA PHE A 145 -15.76 3.24 -5.08
C PHE A 145 -14.94 4.33 -4.37
N PRO A 146 -14.94 4.44 -3.02
CA PRO A 146 -14.15 5.46 -2.32
C PRO A 146 -12.64 5.36 -2.55
N TYR A 147 -12.10 4.17 -2.86
CA TYR A 147 -10.68 4.02 -3.19
C TYR A 147 -10.28 4.72 -4.49
N LEU A 148 -11.23 4.98 -5.40
CA LEU A 148 -10.96 5.65 -6.67
C LEU A 148 -10.37 7.05 -6.47
N PHE A 149 -10.81 7.78 -5.44
CA PHE A 149 -10.28 9.11 -5.13
C PHE A 149 -8.82 9.06 -4.69
N PHE A 150 -8.47 8.08 -3.86
CA PHE A 150 -7.09 7.87 -3.41
C PHE A 150 -6.20 7.38 -4.55
N ASP A 151 -6.73 6.57 -5.45
CA ASP A 151 -5.98 6.04 -6.59
C ASP A 151 -5.62 7.14 -7.59
N VAL A 152 -6.61 7.95 -7.98
CA VAL A 152 -6.41 9.12 -8.83
C VAL A 152 -5.48 10.12 -8.15
N GLY A 153 -5.68 10.38 -6.86
CA GLY A 153 -4.80 11.23 -6.07
C GLY A 153 -3.36 10.73 -6.05
N LEU A 154 -3.14 9.41 -5.90
CA LEU A 154 -1.82 8.80 -5.94
C LEU A 154 -1.16 9.00 -7.32
N ALA A 155 -1.92 8.84 -8.41
CA ALA A 155 -1.44 9.10 -9.76
C ALA A 155 -0.89 10.53 -9.91
N PHE A 156 -1.61 11.53 -9.39
CA PHE A 156 -1.19 12.93 -9.41
C PHE A 156 0.04 13.18 -8.52
N LEU A 157 0.07 12.60 -7.32
CA LEU A 157 1.22 12.72 -6.42
C LEU A 157 2.49 12.13 -7.04
N LEU A 158 2.36 10.94 -7.64
CA LEU A 158 3.47 10.24 -8.27
C LEU A 158 4.00 11.01 -9.48
N ALA A 159 3.12 11.52 -10.35
CA ALA A 159 3.51 12.43 -11.43
C ALA A 159 4.21 13.68 -10.87
N GLY A 160 3.68 14.26 -9.79
CA GLY A 160 4.24 15.43 -9.10
C GLY A 160 5.65 15.25 -8.53
N LEU A 161 6.19 14.02 -8.49
CA LEU A 161 7.58 13.76 -8.10
C LEU A 161 8.58 14.11 -9.20
N PHE A 162 8.14 14.27 -10.45
CA PHE A 162 8.99 14.62 -11.58
C PHE A 162 8.85 16.10 -11.92
N ASP A 163 9.90 16.69 -12.51
CA ASP A 163 9.84 18.06 -13.03
C ASP A 163 9.61 18.06 -14.55
N ASP A 164 10.23 17.10 -15.25
CA ASP A 164 10.05 16.86 -16.68
C ASP A 164 8.62 16.39 -17.04
N LEU A 165 8.02 17.02 -18.04
CA LEU A 165 6.64 16.76 -18.45
C LEU A 165 6.44 15.36 -19.04
N LYS A 166 7.43 14.80 -19.74
CA LYS A 166 7.34 13.45 -20.30
C LYS A 166 7.33 12.42 -19.18
N LYS A 167 8.24 12.53 -18.22
CA LYS A 167 8.29 11.70 -17.01
C LYS A 167 7.00 11.81 -16.18
N LYS A 168 6.44 13.02 -15.99
CA LYS A 168 5.13 13.23 -15.35
C LYS A 168 4.03 12.41 -16.00
N ASN A 169 3.87 12.59 -17.31
CA ASN A 169 2.82 11.91 -18.08
C ASN A 169 3.00 10.40 -18.08
N LEU A 170 4.25 9.93 -18.14
CA LEU A 170 4.58 8.52 -18.14
C LEU A 170 4.32 7.87 -16.78
N ALA A 171 4.77 8.49 -15.68
CA ALA A 171 4.48 8.00 -14.33
C ALA A 171 2.97 7.95 -14.04
N PHE A 172 2.24 8.99 -14.47
CA PHE A 172 0.78 9.00 -14.38
C PHE A 172 0.16 7.84 -15.17
N ALA A 173 0.55 7.65 -16.43
CA ALA A 173 -0.01 6.59 -17.27
C ALA A 173 0.31 5.19 -16.74
N LEU A 174 1.55 4.95 -16.31
CA LEU A 174 1.96 3.68 -15.73
C LEU A 174 1.19 3.36 -14.44
N TRP A 175 0.93 4.37 -13.60
CA TRP A 175 0.12 4.16 -12.40
C TRP A 175 -1.35 3.88 -12.73
N ILE A 176 -1.95 4.69 -13.61
CA ILE A 176 -3.36 4.51 -13.99
C ILE A 176 -3.59 3.14 -14.64
N PHE A 177 -2.66 2.64 -15.43
CA PHE A 177 -2.74 1.29 -16.04
C PHE A 177 -2.00 0.21 -15.26
N ASN A 178 -1.60 0.46 -14.01
CA ASN A 178 -0.88 -0.51 -13.19
C ASN A 178 -1.78 -1.73 -12.90
N PRO A 179 -1.42 -2.94 -13.38
CA PRO A 179 -2.21 -4.13 -13.12
C PRO A 179 -2.28 -4.47 -11.64
N VAL A 180 -1.26 -4.14 -10.84
CA VAL A 180 -1.23 -4.44 -9.40
C VAL A 180 -2.29 -3.64 -8.64
N THR A 181 -2.45 -2.33 -8.91
CA THR A 181 -3.48 -1.52 -8.24
C THR A 181 -4.88 -1.92 -8.70
N ILE A 182 -5.05 -2.18 -10.00
CA ILE A 182 -6.32 -2.65 -10.56
C ILE A 182 -6.74 -3.96 -9.87
N TYR A 183 -5.83 -4.92 -9.79
CA TYR A 183 -6.04 -6.20 -9.13
C TYR A 183 -6.28 -6.06 -7.62
N ALA A 184 -5.31 -5.52 -6.88
CA ALA A 184 -5.36 -5.51 -5.41
C ALA A 184 -6.49 -4.64 -4.86
N THR A 185 -6.72 -3.46 -5.43
CA THR A 185 -7.72 -2.51 -4.89
C THR A 185 -9.07 -2.68 -5.53
N PHE A 186 -9.15 -2.76 -6.87
CA PHE A 186 -10.44 -2.70 -7.57
C PHE A 186 -11.00 -4.09 -7.90
N MET A 187 -10.16 -5.12 -8.00
CA MET A 187 -10.64 -6.48 -8.15
C MET A 187 -10.88 -7.15 -6.78
N ILE A 188 -9.87 -7.17 -5.91
CA ILE A 188 -9.97 -7.79 -4.57
C ILE A 188 -10.73 -6.90 -3.58
N GLY A 189 -10.54 -5.58 -3.60
CA GLY A 189 -11.13 -4.67 -2.60
C GLY A 189 -10.21 -4.39 -1.39
N GLN A 190 -8.89 -4.51 -1.55
CA GLN A 190 -7.94 -4.29 -0.47
C GLN A 190 -7.64 -2.82 -0.23
N LEU A 191 -7.50 -2.49 1.05
CA LEU A 191 -7.19 -1.16 1.54
C LEU A 191 -5.70 -0.76 1.38
N ASP A 192 -4.84 -1.66 0.89
CA ASP A 192 -3.38 -1.44 0.77
C ASP A 192 -3.01 -0.19 -0.06
N LEU A 193 -3.94 0.34 -0.85
CA LEU A 193 -3.81 1.64 -1.53
C LEU A 193 -3.68 2.81 -0.56
N LEU A 194 -4.38 2.79 0.59
CA LEU A 194 -4.38 3.89 1.55
C LEU A 194 -2.98 4.12 2.18
N PRO A 195 -2.30 3.12 2.76
CA PRO A 195 -0.94 3.33 3.24
C PRO A 195 0.05 3.63 2.10
N ALA A 196 -0.15 3.09 0.89
CA ALA A 196 0.68 3.43 -0.27
C ALA A 196 0.53 4.92 -0.65
N PHE A 197 -0.70 5.44 -0.70
CA PHE A 197 -1.00 6.85 -0.96
C PHE A 197 -0.27 7.76 0.03
N PHE A 198 -0.42 7.50 1.34
CA PHE A 198 0.21 8.31 2.37
C PHE A 198 1.74 8.16 2.40
N SER A 199 2.28 7.03 1.95
CA SER A 199 3.74 6.86 1.75
C SER A 199 4.24 7.73 0.59
N VAL A 200 3.55 7.75 -0.55
CA VAL A 200 3.90 8.61 -1.70
C VAL A 200 3.71 10.09 -1.35
N LEU A 201 2.66 10.45 -0.63
CA LEU A 201 2.46 11.82 -0.11
C LEU A 201 3.61 12.24 0.80
N GLY A 202 4.10 11.32 1.65
CA GLY A 202 5.29 11.53 2.47
C GLY A 202 6.51 11.91 1.63
N ILE A 203 6.78 11.18 0.55
CA ILE A 203 7.85 11.52 -0.39
C ILE A 203 7.62 12.88 -1.05
N TYR A 204 6.40 13.15 -1.52
CA TYR A 204 6.07 14.42 -2.16
C TYR A 204 6.35 15.61 -1.22
N LEU A 205 5.94 15.50 0.05
CA LEU A 205 6.20 16.50 1.08
C LEU A 205 7.71 16.61 1.41
N PHE A 206 8.42 15.48 1.43
CA PHE A 206 9.87 15.45 1.63
C PHE A 206 10.61 16.20 0.51
N LYS A 207 10.22 16.00 -0.75
CA LYS A 207 10.77 16.75 -1.91
C LYS A 207 10.52 18.26 -1.80
N LYS A 208 9.46 18.67 -1.09
CA LYS A 208 9.16 20.08 -0.77
C LYS A 208 9.83 20.57 0.53
N GLU A 209 10.78 19.80 1.07
CA GLU A 209 11.51 20.08 2.32
C GLU A 209 10.60 20.22 3.56
N LYS A 210 9.36 19.71 3.49
CA LYS A 210 8.40 19.69 4.62
C LYS A 210 8.59 18.41 5.44
N PHE A 211 9.77 18.21 6.00
CA PHE A 211 10.19 16.92 6.62
C PHE A 211 9.27 16.43 7.74
N SER A 212 8.80 17.31 8.64
CA SER A 212 7.88 16.89 9.70
C SER A 212 6.53 16.43 9.13
N TRP A 213 5.98 17.14 8.15
CA TRP A 213 4.74 16.71 7.48
C TRP A 213 4.93 15.44 6.64
N ALA A 214 6.11 15.24 6.07
CA ALA A 214 6.47 14.00 5.41
C ALA A 214 6.44 12.82 6.39
N ALA A 215 7.08 12.97 7.57
CA ALA A 215 7.07 11.97 8.62
C ALA A 215 5.65 11.71 9.15
N PHE A 216 4.87 12.77 9.40
CA PHE A 216 3.47 12.67 9.80
C PHE A 216 2.63 11.88 8.78
N SER A 217 2.80 12.15 7.49
CA SER A 217 2.11 11.42 6.42
C SER A 217 2.43 9.92 6.46
N VAL A 218 3.71 9.56 6.63
CA VAL A 218 4.12 8.15 6.80
C VAL A 218 3.58 7.54 8.10
N GLY A 219 3.42 8.34 9.16
CA GLY A 219 2.70 7.97 10.38
C GLY A 219 1.23 7.65 10.18
N VAL A 220 0.55 8.45 9.35
CA VAL A 220 -0.84 8.19 8.94
C VAL A 220 -0.88 6.89 8.12
N ALA A 221 0.08 6.66 7.21
CA ALA A 221 0.20 5.39 6.51
C ALA A 221 0.35 4.21 7.50
N ALA A 222 1.20 4.36 8.52
CA ALA A 222 1.41 3.37 9.58
C ALA A 222 0.14 3.06 10.38
N SER A 223 -0.78 4.02 10.46
CA SER A 223 -2.06 3.87 11.15
C SER A 223 -3.07 3.04 10.33
N PHE A 224 -2.85 2.85 9.03
CA PHE A 224 -3.62 1.89 8.23
C PHE A 224 -3.04 0.47 8.28
N LYS A 225 -1.72 0.37 8.31
CA LYS A 225 -0.98 -0.90 8.35
C LYS A 225 0.41 -0.63 8.87
N MET A 226 1.00 -1.51 9.67
CA MET A 226 2.23 -1.18 10.40
C MET A 226 3.51 -1.06 9.56
N TYR A 227 3.55 -1.58 8.33
CA TYR A 227 4.77 -1.59 7.50
C TYR A 227 5.41 -0.19 7.29
N PRO A 228 4.69 0.92 7.11
CA PRO A 228 5.28 2.25 6.95
C PRO A 228 6.06 2.74 8.18
N LEU A 229 5.90 2.12 9.37
CA LEU A 229 6.72 2.46 10.54
C LEU A 229 8.22 2.31 10.24
N PHE A 230 8.62 1.26 9.51
CA PHE A 230 10.03 1.10 9.17
C PHE A 230 10.50 2.08 8.07
N LEU A 231 9.59 2.72 7.34
CA LEU A 231 9.91 3.78 6.37
C LEU A 231 10.22 5.12 7.04
N LEU A 232 9.80 5.34 8.29
CA LEU A 232 10.11 6.55 9.05
C LEU A 232 11.62 6.72 9.29
N PHE A 233 12.34 5.62 9.52
CA PHE A 233 13.78 5.66 9.78
C PHE A 233 14.60 6.21 8.60
N PRO A 234 14.54 5.64 7.37
CA PRO A 234 15.27 6.23 6.25
C PRO A 234 14.81 7.66 5.95
N LEU A 235 13.53 7.99 6.10
CA LEU A 235 13.03 9.36 5.94
C LEU A 235 13.72 10.34 6.91
N ALA A 236 13.77 10.00 8.19
CA ALA A 236 14.41 10.86 9.18
C ALA A 236 15.92 10.95 8.97
N PHE A 237 16.59 9.83 8.69
CA PHE A 237 18.05 9.81 8.60
C PHE A 237 18.62 10.43 7.33
N LEU A 238 17.90 10.40 6.20
CA LEU A 238 18.31 11.06 4.95
C LEU A 238 18.19 12.58 4.98
N SER A 239 17.34 13.14 5.83
CA SER A 239 17.17 14.59 5.90
C SER A 239 18.48 15.28 6.36
N ASN A 240 18.90 16.33 5.66
CA ASN A 240 20.10 17.09 6.01
C ASN A 240 19.82 18.15 7.09
N ILE A 241 19.32 17.68 8.23
CA ILE A 241 18.96 18.51 9.39
C ILE A 241 19.70 18.03 10.63
N LYS A 242 19.70 18.85 11.69
CA LYS A 242 20.30 18.51 12.98
C LYS A 242 19.71 17.20 13.51
N PHE A 243 20.53 16.40 14.20
CA PHE A 243 20.10 15.12 14.77
C PHE A 243 18.87 15.26 15.68
N SER A 244 18.79 16.32 16.48
CA SER A 244 17.61 16.63 17.31
C SER A 244 16.32 16.78 16.49
N GLU A 245 16.38 17.42 15.32
CA GLU A 245 15.24 17.55 14.40
C GLU A 245 14.91 16.21 13.72
N LYS A 246 15.89 15.34 13.48
CA LYS A 246 15.63 13.96 13.00
C LYS A 246 14.81 13.18 14.02
N ILE A 247 15.20 13.23 15.30
CA ILE A 247 14.46 12.59 16.40
C ILE A 247 13.06 13.20 16.54
N LYS A 248 12.92 14.53 16.48
CA LYS A 248 11.61 15.20 16.49
C LYS A 248 10.72 14.73 15.34
N ASN A 249 11.26 14.60 14.13
CA ASN A 249 10.51 14.08 12.98
C ASN A 249 10.09 12.62 13.16
N LEU A 250 10.94 11.77 13.76
CA LEU A 250 10.56 10.40 14.11
C LEU A 250 9.40 10.38 15.11
N VAL A 251 9.49 11.15 16.21
CA VAL A 251 8.42 11.24 17.21
C VAL A 251 7.13 11.76 16.57
N PHE A 252 7.21 12.82 15.78
CA PHE A 252 6.06 13.40 15.09
C PHE A 252 5.48 12.46 14.02
N GLY A 253 6.31 11.62 13.39
CA GLY A 253 5.88 10.58 12.47
C GLY A 253 5.26 9.38 13.16
N VAL A 254 5.65 9.03 14.38
CA VAL A 254 5.02 7.95 15.16
C VAL A 254 3.72 8.42 15.82
N ALA A 255 3.55 9.72 16.04
CA ALA A 255 2.41 10.30 16.74
C ALA A 255 1.02 9.89 16.19
N PRO A 256 0.75 9.88 14.87
CA PRO A 256 -0.56 9.44 14.35
C PRO A 256 -0.86 7.98 14.71
N PHE A 257 0.14 7.10 14.60
CA PHE A 257 -0.03 5.69 14.95
C PHE A 257 -0.41 5.53 16.42
N ILE A 258 0.35 6.17 17.32
CA ILE A 258 0.08 6.15 18.76
C ILE A 258 -1.29 6.76 19.07
N PHE A 259 -1.64 7.89 18.47
CA PHE A 259 -2.93 8.54 18.66
C PHE A 259 -4.10 7.60 18.36
N PHE A 260 -4.06 6.87 17.24
CA PHE A 260 -5.15 5.97 16.88
C PHE A 260 -5.19 4.69 17.71
N ILE A 261 -4.05 4.15 18.16
CA ILE A 261 -4.04 2.93 18.98
C ILE A 261 -4.26 3.17 20.48
N ALA A 262 -3.94 4.36 20.99
CA ALA A 262 -3.95 4.66 22.43
C ALA A 262 -5.29 4.34 23.13
N PRO A 263 -6.48 4.63 22.55
CA PRO A 263 -7.75 4.28 23.18
C PRO A 263 -7.98 2.77 23.33
N PHE A 264 -7.29 1.93 22.56
CA PHE A 264 -7.54 0.49 22.45
C PHE A 264 -6.44 -0.35 23.10
N VAL A 265 -5.31 0.23 23.51
CA VAL A 265 -4.15 -0.52 24.01
C VAL A 265 -4.47 -1.42 25.21
N ASN A 266 -5.45 -1.03 26.04
CA ASN A 266 -5.89 -1.81 27.19
C ASN A 266 -6.81 -2.98 26.84
N SER A 267 -7.45 -2.98 25.66
CA SER A 267 -8.29 -4.08 25.19
C SER A 267 -7.43 -5.32 24.89
N PRO A 268 -7.71 -6.48 25.52
CA PRO A 268 -7.08 -7.74 25.17
C PRO A 268 -7.38 -8.16 23.72
N ALA A 269 -8.60 -7.92 23.24
CA ALA A 269 -9.02 -8.24 21.89
C ALA A 269 -8.23 -7.43 20.84
N PHE A 270 -8.04 -6.13 21.08
CA PHE A 270 -7.20 -5.28 20.25
C PHE A 270 -5.77 -5.82 20.16
N ARG A 271 -5.14 -6.11 21.31
CA ARG A 271 -3.75 -6.59 21.33
C ARG A 271 -3.60 -7.92 20.60
N ALA A 272 -4.52 -8.85 20.81
CA ALA A 272 -4.51 -10.16 20.20
C ALA A 272 -4.63 -10.10 18.67
N GLN A 273 -5.48 -9.20 18.14
CA GLN A 273 -5.70 -9.10 16.70
C GLN A 273 -4.62 -8.27 15.99
N VAL A 274 -4.31 -7.08 16.51
CA VAL A 274 -3.45 -6.09 15.84
C VAL A 274 -1.97 -6.41 15.96
N PHE A 275 -1.54 -7.01 17.08
CA PHE A 275 -0.17 -7.50 17.27
C PHE A 275 -0.04 -9.02 17.09
N SER A 276 -0.97 -9.63 16.34
CA SER A 276 -0.93 -11.05 15.98
C SER A 276 0.31 -11.42 15.16
N PRO A 277 0.67 -12.71 15.06
CA PRO A 277 1.75 -13.16 14.17
C PRO A 277 1.60 -12.66 12.72
N LYS A 278 0.38 -12.37 12.24
CA LYS A 278 0.14 -11.83 10.90
C LYS A 278 0.72 -10.42 10.69
N SER A 279 0.81 -9.60 11.73
CA SER A 279 1.47 -8.28 11.65
C SER A 279 2.98 -8.35 11.85
N GLN A 280 3.48 -9.50 12.33
CA GLN A 280 4.89 -9.73 12.65
C GLN A 280 5.64 -10.61 11.62
N LYS A 281 5.06 -10.87 10.44
CA LYS A 281 5.63 -11.80 9.44
C LYS A 281 7.09 -11.49 9.05
N MET A 282 7.53 -10.24 9.15
CA MET A 282 8.92 -9.84 8.88
C MET A 282 9.93 -10.46 9.86
N LEU A 283 9.47 -10.99 11.00
CA LEU A 283 10.27 -11.67 12.01
C LEU A 283 10.18 -13.20 11.91
N PHE A 284 9.47 -13.77 10.93
CA PHE A 284 9.31 -15.23 10.85
C PHE A 284 10.58 -15.93 10.36
N MET A 285 11.30 -15.32 9.42
CA MET A 285 12.59 -15.82 8.97
C MET A 285 13.67 -15.39 9.96
N GLY A 286 14.44 -16.36 10.45
CA GLY A 286 15.50 -16.14 11.42
C GLY A 286 16.69 -17.06 11.15
N TRP A 287 17.89 -16.51 11.25
CA TRP A 287 19.12 -17.32 11.27
C TRP A 287 19.50 -17.60 12.72
N PRO A 288 19.49 -18.88 13.16
CA PRO A 288 19.93 -19.23 14.51
C PRO A 288 21.38 -18.76 14.73
N LEU A 289 21.58 -17.94 15.76
CA LEU A 289 22.91 -17.48 16.18
C LEU A 289 23.43 -18.34 17.33
N SER A 290 22.55 -18.66 18.27
CA SER A 290 22.80 -19.51 19.43
C SER A 290 21.54 -20.32 19.76
N GLY A 291 21.53 -21.05 20.88
CA GLY A 291 20.35 -21.82 21.30
C GLY A 291 19.12 -20.97 21.67
N ALA A 292 19.30 -19.69 21.99
CA ALA A 292 18.21 -18.78 22.39
C ALA A 292 18.09 -17.53 21.49
N GLU A 293 19.05 -17.28 20.61
CA GLU A 293 19.13 -16.04 19.82
C GLU A 293 19.04 -16.29 18.33
N VAL A 294 18.41 -15.33 17.65
CA VAL A 294 18.14 -15.35 16.22
C VAL A 294 18.50 -14.01 15.62
N ILE A 295 19.22 -14.02 14.50
CA ILE A 295 19.38 -12.83 13.65
C ILE A 295 18.24 -12.81 12.64
N TYR A 296 17.37 -11.81 12.73
CA TYR A 296 16.29 -11.60 11.76
C TYR A 296 16.84 -10.91 10.51
N PRO A 297 16.84 -11.55 9.32
CA PRO A 297 17.40 -10.98 8.10
C PRO A 297 16.74 -9.64 7.70
N PHE A 298 15.44 -9.49 7.98
CA PHE A 298 14.74 -8.22 7.76
C PHE A 298 15.32 -7.09 8.61
N ILE A 299 15.50 -7.31 9.91
CA ILE A 299 16.01 -6.29 10.84
C ILE A 299 17.47 -5.97 10.52
N LEU A 300 18.27 -6.98 10.17
CA LEU A 300 19.65 -6.79 9.72
C LEU A 300 19.70 -5.89 8.48
N GLY A 301 18.94 -6.23 7.44
CA GLY A 301 18.89 -5.44 6.20
C GLY A 301 18.35 -4.02 6.43
N LEU A 302 17.32 -3.86 7.26
CA LEU A 302 16.77 -2.54 7.61
C LEU A 302 17.82 -1.70 8.36
N SER A 303 18.58 -2.30 9.26
CA SER A 303 19.66 -1.62 9.98
C SER A 303 20.75 -1.15 9.02
N ILE A 304 21.16 -2.00 8.07
CA ILE A 304 22.10 -1.63 7.00
C ILE A 304 21.55 -0.46 6.17
N LEU A 305 20.26 -0.50 5.80
CA LEU A 305 19.61 0.60 5.09
C LEU A 305 19.63 1.91 5.90
N CYS A 306 19.31 1.86 7.19
CA CYS A 306 19.35 3.03 8.08
C CYS A 306 20.76 3.62 8.24
N PHE A 307 21.78 2.76 8.44
CA PHE A 307 23.16 3.23 8.48
C PHE A 307 23.60 3.80 7.13
N SER A 308 23.24 3.16 6.01
CA SER A 308 23.54 3.70 4.70
C SER A 308 22.85 5.04 4.47
N ALA A 309 21.61 5.24 4.94
CA ALA A 309 20.90 6.52 4.88
C ALA A 309 21.61 7.60 5.71
N TYR A 310 22.08 7.25 6.89
CA TYR A 310 22.75 8.18 7.80
C TYR A 310 24.14 8.60 7.28
N TYR A 311 24.93 7.65 6.76
CA TYR A 311 26.29 7.88 6.29
C TYR A 311 26.38 8.31 4.83
N SER A 312 25.32 8.13 4.03
CA SER A 312 25.24 8.68 2.68
C SER A 312 25.18 10.21 2.79
N LYS A 313 26.37 10.84 2.72
CA LYS A 313 26.51 12.31 2.72
C LYS A 313 25.93 12.96 1.45
N LYS A 314 25.44 12.18 0.48
CA LYS A 314 24.85 12.65 -0.79
C LYS A 314 23.33 12.44 -0.80
N LYS A 315 22.61 13.35 -1.47
CA LYS A 315 21.17 13.36 -1.72
C LYS A 315 20.74 12.16 -2.58
N SER A 316 20.78 10.98 -2.00
CA SER A 316 20.08 9.82 -2.56
C SER A 316 18.58 10.05 -2.35
N ASP A 317 17.81 9.83 -3.41
CA ASP A 317 16.37 10.15 -3.39
C ASP A 317 15.66 9.24 -2.39
N LEU A 318 14.88 9.82 -1.47
CA LEU A 318 14.06 9.07 -0.50
C LEU A 318 13.25 7.90 -1.12
N PRO A 319 12.67 8.02 -2.34
CA PRO A 319 12.07 6.90 -3.06
C PRO A 319 12.95 5.65 -3.16
N VAL A 320 14.27 5.82 -3.31
CA VAL A 320 15.24 4.71 -3.39
C VAL A 320 15.25 3.91 -2.10
N TYR A 321 15.24 4.57 -0.96
CA TYR A 321 15.23 3.90 0.35
C TYR A 321 13.88 3.28 0.66
N PHE A 322 12.79 3.90 0.23
CA PHE A 322 11.45 3.31 0.38
C PHE A 322 11.31 2.06 -0.49
N ALA A 323 11.71 2.12 -1.75
CA ALA A 323 11.79 0.96 -2.63
C ALA A 323 12.68 -0.13 -2.02
N SER A 324 13.85 0.24 -1.51
CA SER A 324 14.81 -0.72 -0.96
C SER A 324 14.28 -1.42 0.29
N ALA A 325 13.68 -0.68 1.22
CA ALA A 325 13.08 -1.25 2.43
C ALA A 325 11.94 -2.23 2.09
N LEU A 326 11.10 -1.89 1.11
CA LEU A 326 9.98 -2.74 0.71
C LEU A 326 10.43 -3.96 -0.11
N LEU A 327 11.38 -3.80 -1.03
CA LEU A 327 12.00 -4.94 -1.73
C LEU A 327 12.68 -5.90 -0.75
N LEU A 328 13.35 -5.37 0.27
CA LEU A 328 13.87 -6.15 1.39
C LEU A 328 12.73 -6.89 2.11
N THR A 329 11.65 -6.21 2.49
CA THR A 329 10.46 -6.85 3.10
C THR A 329 10.01 -8.05 2.27
N PHE A 330 9.77 -7.89 0.97
CA PHE A 330 9.25 -8.96 0.13
C PHE A 330 10.26 -10.10 -0.12
N SER A 331 11.57 -9.83 -0.03
CA SER A 331 12.60 -10.84 -0.21
C SER A 331 12.71 -11.85 0.94
N VAL A 332 12.39 -11.44 2.18
CA VAL A 332 12.57 -12.27 3.39
C VAL A 332 11.28 -12.60 4.13
N THR A 333 10.13 -12.11 3.64
CA THR A 333 8.82 -12.28 4.32
C THR A 333 7.88 -13.12 3.48
N HIS A 334 7.11 -14.01 4.10
CA HIS A 334 5.94 -14.61 3.44
C HIS A 334 4.82 -13.55 3.32
N PHE A 335 4.49 -13.15 2.09
CA PHE A 335 3.56 -12.04 1.82
C PHE A 335 2.31 -12.51 1.06
N HIS A 336 1.20 -11.82 1.28
CA HIS A 336 -0.01 -11.97 0.46
C HIS A 336 0.12 -11.15 -0.83
N PRO A 337 -0.46 -11.60 -1.96
CA PRO A 337 -0.32 -10.94 -3.26
C PRO A 337 -0.61 -9.43 -3.26
N GLN A 338 -1.67 -9.00 -2.58
CA GLN A 338 -2.10 -7.61 -2.51
C GLN A 338 -1.06 -6.67 -1.87
N TRP A 339 -0.15 -7.18 -1.04
CA TRP A 339 0.88 -6.36 -0.39
C TRP A 339 1.87 -5.80 -1.40
N PHE A 340 2.05 -6.43 -2.56
CA PHE A 340 2.96 -5.95 -3.61
C PHE A 340 2.63 -4.53 -4.09
N LEU A 341 1.38 -4.07 -3.88
CA LEU A 341 0.99 -2.68 -4.11
C LEU A 341 1.84 -1.67 -3.33
N TRP A 342 2.39 -2.04 -2.16
CA TRP A 342 3.21 -1.14 -1.33
C TRP A 342 4.45 -0.66 -2.06
N VAL A 343 5.15 -1.56 -2.77
CA VAL A 343 6.40 -1.24 -3.48
C VAL A 343 6.16 -0.69 -4.88
N THR A 344 5.00 -0.98 -5.46
CA THR A 344 4.68 -0.66 -6.85
C THR A 344 4.84 0.82 -7.23
N PRO A 345 4.36 1.83 -6.46
CA PRO A 345 4.56 3.22 -6.86
C PRO A 345 6.05 3.59 -6.93
N PHE A 346 6.90 2.99 -6.10
CA PHE A 346 8.33 3.26 -6.09
C PHE A 346 9.06 2.53 -7.22
N LEU A 347 8.61 1.35 -7.64
CA LEU A 347 9.10 0.70 -8.87
C LEU A 347 8.74 1.49 -10.12
N ILE A 348 7.52 2.04 -10.20
CA ILE A 348 7.12 2.92 -11.29
C ILE A 348 7.98 4.18 -11.29
N TRP A 349 8.15 4.81 -10.12
CA TRP A 349 9.02 5.98 -10.00
C TRP A 349 10.43 5.68 -10.49
N GLU A 350 11.01 4.56 -10.06
CA GLU A 350 12.37 4.16 -10.41
C GLU A 350 12.54 3.95 -11.92
N LEU A 351 11.60 3.22 -12.55
CA LEU A 351 11.62 2.99 -13.99
C LEU A 351 11.56 4.29 -14.77
N VAL A 352 10.68 5.21 -14.37
CA VAL A 352 10.56 6.51 -15.04
C VAL A 352 11.79 7.37 -14.81
N GLU A 353 12.31 7.41 -13.58
CA GLU A 353 13.47 8.23 -13.24
C GLU A 353 14.72 7.79 -14.01
N ASN A 354 14.94 6.48 -14.10
CA ASN A 354 16.08 5.87 -14.75
C ASN A 354 15.84 5.48 -16.22
N ASN A 355 14.81 6.03 -16.87
CA ASN A 355 14.48 5.78 -18.27
C ASN A 355 14.46 4.28 -18.62
N PHE A 356 13.84 3.48 -17.75
CA PHE A 356 13.63 2.03 -17.89
C PHE A 356 14.91 1.18 -17.93
N LYS A 357 16.08 1.72 -17.52
CA LYS A 357 17.32 0.94 -17.44
C LYS A 357 17.21 -0.33 -16.59
N ASN A 358 16.30 -0.36 -15.63
CA ASN A 358 16.09 -1.49 -14.71
C ASN A 358 14.84 -2.31 -15.04
N TRP A 359 14.26 -2.16 -16.25
CA TRP A 359 13.03 -2.84 -16.64
C TRP A 359 13.09 -4.35 -16.46
N PHE A 360 14.23 -4.99 -16.76
CA PHE A 360 14.37 -6.44 -16.66
C PHE A 360 14.25 -6.93 -15.21
N LEU A 361 14.80 -6.19 -14.25
CA LEU A 361 14.68 -6.52 -12.82
C LEU A 361 13.24 -6.34 -12.36
N THR A 362 12.62 -5.22 -12.68
CA THR A 362 11.21 -4.95 -12.33
C THR A 362 10.27 -5.98 -12.96
N PHE A 363 10.52 -6.34 -14.22
CA PHE A 363 9.76 -7.37 -14.92
C PHE A 363 9.92 -8.74 -14.27
N THR A 364 11.15 -9.13 -13.90
CA THR A 364 11.42 -10.41 -13.22
C THR A 364 10.69 -10.49 -11.88
N ILE A 365 10.72 -9.41 -11.10
CA ILE A 365 10.01 -9.31 -9.81
C ILE A 365 8.49 -9.39 -10.04
N PHE A 366 7.98 -8.63 -11.01
CA PHE A 366 6.56 -8.63 -11.35
C PHE A 366 6.06 -10.00 -11.83
N ILE A 367 6.77 -10.66 -12.74
CA ILE A 367 6.40 -11.99 -13.23
C ILE A 367 6.49 -13.03 -12.12
N SER A 368 7.51 -12.96 -11.28
CA SER A 368 7.61 -13.88 -10.14
C SER A 368 6.44 -13.67 -9.17
N TRP A 369 6.04 -12.41 -8.91
CA TRP A 369 4.84 -12.09 -8.14
C TRP A 369 3.57 -12.62 -8.82
N LEU A 370 3.41 -12.46 -10.13
CA LEU A 370 2.25 -12.91 -10.87
C LEU A 370 2.13 -14.44 -10.82
N VAL A 371 3.22 -15.16 -11.08
CA VAL A 371 3.25 -16.63 -10.98
C VAL A 371 2.89 -17.07 -9.56
N LEU A 372 3.49 -16.47 -8.53
CA LEU A 372 3.14 -16.79 -7.14
C LEU A 372 1.66 -16.55 -6.87
N THR A 373 1.11 -15.41 -7.33
CA THR A 373 -0.30 -15.03 -7.18
C THR A 373 -1.24 -16.03 -7.85
N LEU A 374 -0.96 -16.43 -9.10
CA LEU A 374 -1.75 -17.44 -9.80
C LEU A 374 -1.70 -18.81 -9.12
N MET A 375 -0.64 -19.08 -8.35
CA MET A 375 -0.49 -20.29 -7.56
C MET A 375 -1.05 -20.17 -6.13
N PHE A 376 -1.62 -19.05 -5.71
CA PHE A 376 -2.47 -19.00 -4.50
C PHE A 376 -3.81 -19.72 -4.76
N GLU A 377 -4.71 -19.67 -3.79
CA GLU A 377 -6.09 -20.13 -3.93
C GLU A 377 -6.83 -19.44 -5.09
N PRO A 378 -7.80 -20.11 -5.74
CA PRO A 378 -8.57 -19.56 -6.86
C PRO A 378 -9.19 -18.19 -6.61
N SER A 379 -9.60 -17.89 -5.38
CA SER A 379 -10.19 -16.60 -5.02
C SER A 379 -9.24 -15.42 -5.26
N LEU A 380 -7.92 -15.63 -5.31
CA LEU A 380 -6.91 -14.62 -5.65
C LEU A 380 -6.55 -14.57 -7.15
N SER A 381 -7.27 -15.30 -8.01
CA SER A 381 -7.00 -15.31 -9.45
C SER A 381 -8.29 -15.23 -10.26
N TYR A 382 -8.67 -16.31 -10.94
CA TYR A 382 -9.88 -16.34 -11.76
C TYR A 382 -11.16 -16.40 -10.90
N GLY A 383 -11.08 -16.95 -9.69
CA GLY A 383 -12.22 -17.05 -8.75
C GLY A 383 -12.76 -15.69 -8.33
N LEU A 384 -11.99 -14.61 -8.54
CA LEU A 384 -12.48 -13.24 -8.39
C LEU A 384 -13.76 -12.98 -9.19
N PHE A 385 -13.95 -13.64 -10.34
CA PHE A 385 -15.12 -13.46 -11.20
C PHE A 385 -16.31 -14.35 -10.81
N ASN A 386 -16.30 -14.94 -9.61
CA ASN A 386 -17.45 -15.70 -9.12
C ASN A 386 -18.79 -14.93 -9.06
N PRO A 387 -18.86 -13.57 -9.01
CA PRO A 387 -20.16 -12.90 -9.13
C PRO A 387 -20.80 -13.06 -10.51
N LEU A 388 -19.99 -13.22 -11.57
CA LEU A 388 -20.45 -13.48 -12.93
C LEU A 388 -20.67 -14.96 -13.18
N TRP A 389 -19.77 -15.81 -12.67
CA TRP A 389 -19.78 -17.24 -12.87
C TRP A 389 -19.58 -17.97 -11.54
N PRO A 390 -20.66 -18.25 -10.77
CA PRO A 390 -20.57 -18.84 -9.44
C PRO A 390 -19.85 -20.19 -9.38
N ASP A 391 -19.84 -20.96 -10.47
CA ASP A 391 -19.13 -22.25 -10.53
C ASP A 391 -17.60 -22.13 -10.49
N LEU A 392 -17.04 -20.92 -10.64
CA LEU A 392 -15.60 -20.68 -10.50
C LEU A 392 -15.08 -21.01 -9.10
N ASP A 393 -15.93 -20.99 -8.06
CA ASP A 393 -15.55 -21.40 -6.70
C ASP A 393 -15.20 -22.89 -6.59
N LYS A 394 -15.66 -23.71 -7.55
CA LYS A 394 -15.41 -25.16 -7.60
C LYS A 394 -14.23 -25.51 -8.51
N ALA A 395 -13.68 -24.55 -9.25
CA ALA A 395 -12.62 -24.82 -10.21
C ALA A 395 -11.29 -25.08 -9.49
N ALA A 396 -10.49 -25.99 -10.07
CA ALA A 396 -9.20 -26.40 -9.49
C ALA A 396 -8.16 -25.28 -9.61
N GLY A 397 -7.44 -24.99 -8.52
CA GLY A 397 -6.39 -23.98 -8.53
C GLY A 397 -5.22 -24.37 -9.42
N LEU A 398 -4.44 -23.39 -9.90
CA LEU A 398 -3.25 -23.67 -10.69
C LEU A 398 -2.25 -24.55 -9.92
N SER A 399 -2.16 -24.36 -8.59
CA SER A 399 -1.34 -25.21 -7.73
C SER A 399 -1.77 -26.68 -7.77
N ASP A 400 -3.09 -26.95 -7.76
CA ASP A 400 -3.62 -28.31 -7.77
C ASP A 400 -3.40 -28.97 -9.13
N LEU A 401 -3.56 -28.19 -10.21
CA LEU A 401 -3.30 -28.66 -11.58
C LEU A 401 -1.82 -29.00 -11.80
N LEU A 402 -0.91 -28.13 -11.38
CA LEU A 402 0.53 -28.35 -11.50
C LEU A 402 1.03 -29.44 -10.55
N GLY A 403 0.41 -29.57 -9.37
CA GLY A 403 0.73 -30.60 -8.37
C GLY A 403 0.56 -32.03 -8.88
N ARG A 404 -0.19 -32.23 -9.98
CA ARG A 404 -0.32 -33.53 -10.66
C ARG A 404 0.94 -33.94 -11.43
N TYR A 405 1.80 -32.99 -11.78
CA TYR A 405 2.95 -33.22 -12.67
C TYR A 405 4.29 -32.89 -12.00
N THR A 406 4.31 -32.10 -10.94
CA THR A 406 5.55 -31.67 -10.27
C THR A 406 5.33 -31.36 -8.80
N ASN A 407 6.42 -31.25 -8.03
CA ASN A 407 6.38 -30.76 -6.66
C ASN A 407 6.10 -29.24 -6.65
N VAL A 408 4.82 -28.90 -6.51
CA VAL A 408 4.33 -27.52 -6.55
C VAL A 408 4.97 -26.63 -5.47
N PHE A 409 5.29 -27.17 -4.29
CA PHE A 409 5.93 -26.41 -3.21
C PHE A 409 7.39 -26.10 -3.51
N GLN A 410 8.11 -27.05 -4.11
CA GLN A 410 9.46 -26.81 -4.60
C GLN A 410 9.45 -25.75 -5.70
N PHE A 411 8.52 -25.85 -6.66
CA PHE A 411 8.39 -24.84 -7.72
C PHE A 411 8.07 -23.44 -7.17
N LYS A 412 7.10 -23.32 -6.25
CA LYS A 412 6.80 -22.07 -5.53
C LYS A 412 8.05 -21.52 -4.84
N SER A 413 8.84 -22.38 -4.20
CA SER A 413 10.07 -22.01 -3.51
C SER A 413 11.13 -21.49 -4.49
N LEU A 414 11.29 -22.12 -5.65
CA LEU A 414 12.21 -21.65 -6.70
C LEU A 414 11.81 -20.27 -7.24
N VAL A 415 10.52 -20.07 -7.54
CA VAL A 415 10.01 -18.76 -8.00
C VAL A 415 10.18 -17.70 -6.91
N ARG A 416 9.94 -18.06 -5.64
CA ARG A 416 10.14 -17.15 -4.50
C ARG A 416 11.62 -16.79 -4.29
N SER A 417 12.52 -17.75 -4.49
CA SER A 417 13.97 -17.51 -4.46
C SER A 417 14.42 -16.59 -5.58
N LEU A 418 13.88 -16.76 -6.80
CA LEU A 418 14.14 -15.83 -7.92
C LEU A 418 13.63 -14.42 -7.61
N PHE A 419 12.41 -14.30 -7.08
CA PHE A 419 11.83 -13.03 -6.63
C PHE A 419 12.74 -12.35 -5.60
N ALA A 420 13.18 -13.09 -4.57
CA ALA A 420 14.01 -12.59 -3.49
C ALA A 420 15.39 -12.16 -3.99
N GLY A 421 16.04 -12.99 -4.82
CA GLY A 421 17.34 -12.69 -5.43
C GLY A 421 17.29 -11.44 -6.31
N ALA A 422 16.28 -11.32 -7.19
CA ALA A 422 16.09 -10.13 -8.01
C ALA A 422 15.84 -8.87 -7.16
N SER A 423 15.02 -8.99 -6.11
CA SER A 423 14.73 -7.89 -5.18
C SER A 423 15.97 -7.41 -4.43
N LEU A 424 16.75 -8.33 -3.85
CA LEU A 424 17.98 -8.00 -3.12
C LEU A 424 19.07 -7.44 -4.02
N PHE A 425 19.24 -8.01 -5.23
CA PHE A 425 20.17 -7.44 -6.21
C PHE A 425 19.76 -6.02 -6.60
N TYR A 426 18.46 -5.77 -6.78
CA TYR A 426 17.96 -4.45 -7.11
C TYR A 426 18.19 -3.46 -5.97
N VAL A 427 17.99 -3.84 -4.70
CA VAL A 427 18.38 -3.04 -3.52
C VAL A 427 19.86 -2.63 -3.60
N VAL A 428 20.76 -3.59 -3.82
CA VAL A 428 22.20 -3.30 -3.93
C VAL A 428 22.48 -2.36 -5.09
N LYS A 429 21.88 -2.62 -6.27
CA LYS A 429 22.04 -1.78 -7.46
C LYS A 429 21.54 -0.34 -7.24
N LEU A 430 20.42 -0.19 -6.56
CA LEU A 430 19.82 1.11 -6.25
C LEU A 430 20.72 1.94 -5.33
N LEU A 431 21.25 1.31 -4.28
CA LEU A 431 22.17 1.96 -3.35
C LEU A 431 23.54 2.23 -3.98
N TRP A 432 24.07 1.30 -4.79
CA TRP A 432 25.38 1.43 -5.44
C TRP A 432 25.37 2.37 -6.65
N GLY A 433 24.29 2.37 -7.44
CA GLY A 433 24.12 3.26 -8.59
C GLY A 433 24.14 4.73 -8.20
N GLY A 434 23.57 5.07 -7.04
CA GLY A 434 23.68 6.40 -6.45
C GLY A 434 25.10 6.78 -6.00
N LEU A 435 25.97 5.79 -5.73
CA LEU A 435 27.37 6.01 -5.36
C LEU A 435 28.27 6.28 -6.59
N LYS A 436 28.03 5.61 -7.73
CA LYS A 436 28.90 5.70 -8.93
C LYS A 436 28.67 6.92 -9.82
N THR A 437 27.44 7.43 -9.96
CA THR A 437 27.16 8.62 -10.79
C THR A 437 27.85 9.91 -10.31
N ASN A 438 28.56 9.85 -9.19
CA ASN A 438 29.21 10.99 -8.58
C ASN A 438 30.70 10.76 -8.28
N ALA A 439 31.34 9.76 -8.89
CA ALA A 439 32.81 9.66 -8.97
C ALA A 439 33.36 10.41 -10.20
N ASP A 440 32.50 10.71 -11.18
CA ASP A 440 32.86 11.35 -12.45
C ASP A 440 32.37 12.82 -12.56
N ASN A 441 32.03 13.47 -11.45
CA ASN A 441 31.68 14.90 -11.40
C ASN A 441 32.45 15.65 -10.31
#